data_AF-A0A267DVJ6-F1
#
_entry.id   AF-A0A267DVJ6-F1
#
_cell.length_a   1.000
_cell.length_b   1.000
_cell.length_c   1.000
_cell.angle_alpha   90.00
_cell.angle_beta   90.00
_cell.angle_gamma   90.00
#
_symmetry.space_group_name_H-M   'P 1'
#
loop_
_entity.id
_entity.type
_entity.pdbx_description
1 polymer ?
#
loop_
_entity_poly.entity_id
_entity_poly.type
_entity_poly.pdbx_seq_one_letter_code
_entity_poly.pdbx_strand_id
1 'polypeptide(L)' 'ANGRPVVTVTRVASFSAAHRLHSIHLSAEENASLFGKCNWPNGHGHNYTVERLRCCNGFASWTI' A
#
# COMPACT_ATOMS: atom_id res chain seq x y z
N ALA A 1 -0.55 -15.03 39.26
CA ALA A 1 -1.04 -14.17 38.16
C ALA A 1 0.10 -13.28 37.69
N ASN A 2 0.90 -13.71 36.71
CA ASN A 2 2.01 -12.90 36.17
C ASN A 2 1.92 -12.91 34.64
N GLY A 3 0.93 -12.21 34.08
CA GLY A 3 0.82 -12.02 32.64
C GLY A 3 1.76 -10.92 32.19
N ARG A 4 2.72 -11.25 31.31
CA ARG A 4 3.58 -10.21 30.69
C ARG A 4 2.70 -9.30 29.82
N PRO A 5 2.89 -7.97 29.85
CA PRO A 5 2.12 -7.05 29.01
C PRO A 5 2.27 -7.39 27.53
N VAL A 6 1.16 -7.48 26.81
CA VAL A 6 1.15 -7.53 25.35
C VAL A 6 1.12 -6.10 24.86
N VAL A 7 2.14 -5.73 24.09
CA VAL A 7 2.23 -4.40 23.46
C VAL A 7 2.31 -4.55 21.94
N THR A 8 1.86 -3.51 21.27
CA THR A 8 1.94 -3.38 19.81
C THR A 8 2.90 -2.26 19.48
N VAL A 9 3.86 -2.55 18.61
CA VAL A 9 4.84 -1.57 18.14
C VAL A 9 4.58 -1.31 16.66
N THR A 10 4.32 -0.05 16.31
CA THR A 10 4.15 0.38 14.93
C THR A 10 5.39 1.12 14.47
N ARG A 11 5.92 0.77 13.30
CA ARG A 11 6.91 1.59 12.59
C ARG A 11 6.25 2.19 11.35
N VAL A 12 6.28 3.51 11.27
CA VAL A 12 5.82 4.27 10.10
C VAL A 12 7.04 4.65 9.26
N ALA A 13 6.95 4.47 7.95
CA ALA A 13 7.95 4.93 6.99
C ALA A 13 7.25 5.52 5.77
N SER A 14 7.89 6.47 5.09
CA SER A 14 7.36 7.04 3.86
C SER A 14 8.34 6.89 2.70
N PHE A 15 7.82 6.73 1.49
CA PHE A 15 8.62 6.69 0.27
C PHE A 15 7.86 7.31 -0.90
N SER A 16 8.58 7.92 -1.83
CA SER A 16 8.02 8.47 -3.06
C SER A 16 8.15 7.46 -4.20
N ALA A 17 7.07 7.22 -4.95
CA ALA A 17 7.09 6.34 -6.11
C ALA A 17 6.10 6.79 -7.19
N ALA A 18 6.42 6.51 -8.45
CA ALA A 18 5.55 6.73 -9.60
C ALA A 18 4.99 5.40 -10.12
N HIS A 19 3.77 5.43 -10.65
CA HIS A 19 3.08 4.27 -11.18
C HIS A 19 1.99 4.61 -12.20
N ARG A 20 1.45 3.58 -12.85
CA ARG A 20 0.28 3.64 -13.72
C ARG A 20 -0.60 2.44 -13.41
N LEU A 21 -1.89 2.68 -13.16
CA LEU A 21 -2.85 1.59 -13.04
C LEU A 21 -3.25 1.14 -14.43
N HIS A 22 -2.76 -0.01 -14.88
CA HIS A 22 -3.03 -0.58 -16.20
C HIS A 22 -3.02 -2.10 -16.14
N SER A 23 -4.05 -2.74 -16.71
CA SER A 23 -4.13 -4.20 -16.84
C SER A 23 -3.84 -4.61 -18.29
N ILE A 24 -2.93 -5.57 -18.46
CA ILE A 24 -2.59 -6.16 -19.77
C ILE A 24 -3.73 -7.04 -20.34
N HIS A 25 -4.74 -7.35 -19.53
CA HIS A 25 -5.88 -8.18 -19.90
C HIS A 25 -7.12 -7.36 -20.29
N LEU A 26 -7.03 -6.03 -20.26
CA LEU A 26 -8.12 -5.11 -20.63
C LEU A 26 -7.74 -4.32 -21.89
N SER A 27 -8.74 -3.95 -22.67
CA SER A 27 -8.57 -3.02 -23.80
C SER A 27 -8.10 -1.64 -23.31
N ALA A 28 -7.66 -0.78 -24.24
CA ALA A 28 -7.28 0.59 -23.91
C ALA A 28 -8.48 1.39 -23.36
N GLU A 29 -9.66 1.19 -23.94
CA GLU A 29 -10.92 1.83 -23.55
C GLU A 29 -11.38 1.34 -22.19
N GLU A 30 -11.30 0.03 -21.92
CA GLU A 30 -11.65 -0.56 -20.62
C GLU A 30 -10.72 -0.05 -19.52
N ASN A 31 -9.41 0.01 -19.80
CA ASN A 31 -8.42 0.59 -18.90
C ASN A 31 -8.70 2.08 -18.61
N ALA A 32 -9.00 2.86 -19.65
CA ALA A 32 -9.32 4.29 -19.51
C ALA A 32 -10.63 4.51 -18.74
N SER A 33 -11.64 3.67 -18.96
CA SER A 33 -12.92 3.74 -18.26
C SER A 33 -12.79 3.36 -16.79
N LEU A 34 -12.09 2.26 -16.50
CA LEU A 34 -11.93 1.74 -15.14
C LEU A 34 -10.98 2.58 -14.28
N PHE A 35 -9.80 2.90 -14.81
CA PHE A 35 -8.75 3.58 -14.04
C PHE A 35 -8.70 5.09 -14.27
N GLY A 36 -9.40 5.62 -15.29
CA GLY A 36 -9.53 7.06 -15.52
C GLY A 36 -8.18 7.78 -15.59
N LYS A 37 -8.07 8.86 -14.81
CA LYS A 37 -6.82 9.66 -14.71
C LYS A 37 -5.62 8.83 -14.24
N CYS A 38 -5.83 7.76 -13.48
CA CYS A 38 -4.75 6.89 -13.02
C CYS A 38 -4.16 6.00 -14.12
N ASN A 39 -4.83 5.89 -15.29
CA ASN A 39 -4.31 5.19 -16.48
C ASN A 39 -3.43 6.06 -17.39
N TRP A 40 -3.16 7.32 -17.04
CA TRP A 40 -2.44 8.22 -17.94
C TRP A 40 -1.11 7.60 -18.41
N PRO A 41 -0.77 7.66 -19.73
CA PRO A 41 0.33 6.87 -20.29
C PRO A 41 1.70 7.08 -19.63
N ASN A 42 2.02 8.29 -19.18
CA ASN A 42 3.29 8.54 -18.49
C ASN A 42 3.18 8.49 -16.95
N GLY A 43 2.11 7.89 -16.42
CA GLY A 43 1.91 7.60 -15.00
C GLY A 43 1.64 8.82 -14.10
N HIS A 44 1.68 8.60 -12.81
CA HIS A 44 1.55 9.63 -11.78
C HIS A 44 2.31 9.19 -10.52
N GLY A 45 2.53 10.10 -9.57
CA GLY A 45 3.33 9.83 -8.37
C GLY A 45 2.56 10.00 -7.06
N HIS A 46 3.06 9.34 -6.03
CA HIS A 46 2.58 9.46 -4.65
C HIS A 46 3.74 9.45 -3.67
N ASN A 47 3.50 10.07 -2.51
CA ASN A 47 4.30 9.88 -1.31
C ASN A 47 3.55 8.89 -0.42
N TYR A 48 3.89 7.61 -0.54
CA TYR A 48 3.27 6.54 0.23
C TYR A 48 3.74 6.58 1.69
N THR A 49 2.85 6.21 2.60
CA THR A 49 3.15 5.96 4.01
C THR A 49 2.83 4.51 4.31
N VAL A 50 3.81 3.77 4.84
CA VAL A 50 3.68 2.36 5.17
C VAL A 50 3.75 2.19 6.67
N GLU A 51 2.77 1.47 7.21
CA GLU A 51 2.75 1.09 8.62
C GLU A 51 3.05 -0.39 8.77
N ARG A 52 4.12 -0.69 9.51
CA ARG A 52 4.43 -2.05 9.94
C ARG A 52 4.02 -2.22 11.39
N LEU A 53 2.98 -3.03 11.61
CA LEU A 53 2.56 -3.44 12.93
C LEU A 53 3.33 -4.68 13.37
N ARG A 54 3.90 -4.68 14.58
CA ARG A 54 4.45 -5.87 15.23
C ARG A 54 3.77 -6.06 16.58
N CYS A 55 3.02 -7.15 16.72
CA CYS A 55 2.61 -7.64 18.03
C CYS A 55 3.78 -8.42 18.65
N CYS A 56 4.07 -8.18 19.93
CA CYS A 56 5.17 -8.85 20.65
C CYS A 56 5.03 -10.38 20.73
N ASN A 57 3.90 -10.95 20.32
CA ASN A 57 3.66 -12.40 20.20
C ASN A 57 3.71 -12.95 18.75
N GLY A 58 4.31 -12.21 17.81
CA GLY A 58 4.75 -12.78 16.52
C GLY A 58 3.82 -12.58 15.32
N PHE A 59 2.64 -11.98 15.48
CA PHE A 59 1.81 -11.59 14.34
C PHE A 59 2.21 -10.20 13.83
N ALA A 60 2.57 -10.12 12.54
CA ALA A 60 2.79 -8.87 11.82
C ALA A 60 1.61 -8.63 10.88
N SER A 61 1.05 -7.41 10.93
CA SER A 61 0.02 -6.94 9.99
C SER A 61 0.60 -5.75 9.21
N TRP A 62 0.22 -5.64 7.93
CA TRP A 62 0.75 -4.66 6.99
C TRP A 62 -0.39 -3.87 6.38
N THR A 63 -0.27 -2.55 6.41
CA THR A 63 -1.19 -1.62 5.74
C THR A 63 -0.35 -0.61 4.95
N ILE A 64 -0.75 -0.37 3.70
CA ILE A 64 -0.22 0.67 2.79
C ILE A 64 -1.27 1.78 2.69
#